data_AF-A0A6M8UJL7-F1
#
_entry.id   AF-A0A6M8UJL7-F1
#
_cell.length_a   1.000
_cell.length_b   1.000
_cell.length_c   1.000
_cell.angle_alpha   90.00
_cell.angle_beta   90.00
_cell.angle_gamma   90.00
#
_symmetry.space_group_name_H-M   'P 1'
#
loop_
_entity.id
_entity.type
_entity.pdbx_description
1 polymer ?
#
loop_
_entity_poly.entity_id
_entity_poly.type
_entity_poly.pdbx_seq_one_letter_code
_entity_poly.pdbx_strand_id
1 'polypeptide(L)'
;MDTNIDKTCELDNLILIYFGQDCDIFDENCDLNTLLNEYLTTSSEFCLRMLLANLLELEAQTDRIEVLQVRYDGEFAPQRWDLTAQAWLDMVKQRLLEYMQATGYSTELSRI
;
A
#
# COMPACT_ATOMS: atom_id res chain seq x y z
N MET A 1 4.27 14.33 16.07
CA MET A 1 3.92 12.95 16.47
C MET A 1 5.18 12.13 16.24
N ASP A 2 5.53 11.23 17.16
CA ASP A 2 6.62 10.26 16.97
C ASP A 2 6.15 9.21 15.96
N THR A 3 6.22 9.53 14.68
CA THR A 3 6.01 8.54 13.62
C THR A 3 7.24 7.66 13.61
N ASN A 4 7.14 6.46 14.19
CA ASN A 4 8.20 5.47 14.13
C ASN A 4 8.32 4.94 12.70
N ILE A 5 9.08 5.66 11.88
CA ILE A 5 9.36 5.32 10.48
C ILE A 5 10.13 4.00 10.34
N ASP A 6 10.74 3.50 11.41
CA ASP A 6 11.54 2.27 11.42
C ASP A 6 10.70 1.01 11.70
N LYS A 7 9.44 1.15 12.12
CA LYS A 7 8.58 -0.01 12.41
C LYS A 7 8.13 -0.67 11.11
N THR A 8 8.70 -1.82 10.77
CA THR A 8 8.29 -2.62 9.61
C THR A 8 6.78 -2.88 9.62
N CYS A 9 6.14 -2.67 8.48
CA CYS A 9 4.70 -2.85 8.30
C CYS A 9 4.38 -3.49 6.95
N GLU A 10 3.15 -3.95 6.75
CA GLU A 10 2.77 -4.62 5.50
C GLU A 10 2.77 -3.67 4.30
N LEU A 11 2.62 -2.37 4.54
CA LEU A 11 2.79 -1.34 3.51
C LEU A 11 4.22 -1.33 2.93
N ASP A 12 5.24 -1.70 3.70
CA ASP A 12 6.61 -1.83 3.20
C ASP A 12 6.69 -2.96 2.17
N ASN A 13 6.03 -4.09 2.43
CA ASN A 13 6.00 -5.22 1.49
C ASN A 13 5.34 -4.82 0.18
N LEU A 14 4.20 -4.13 0.24
CA LEU A 14 3.53 -3.63 -0.95
C LEU A 14 4.45 -2.69 -1.75
N ILE A 15 5.03 -1.69 -1.09
CA ILE A 15 5.79 -0.67 -1.80
C ILE A 15 7.12 -1.20 -2.31
N LEU A 16 7.95 -1.81 -1.46
CA LEU A 16 9.30 -2.22 -1.84
C LEU A 16 9.33 -3.36 -2.85
N ILE A 17 8.34 -4.26 -2.81
CA ILE A 17 8.30 -5.41 -3.72
C ILE A 17 7.58 -5.05 -5.02
N TYR A 18 6.42 -4.39 -4.96
CA TYR A 18 5.58 -4.20 -6.14
C TYR A 18 5.67 -2.80 -6.74
N PHE A 19 5.83 -1.75 -5.92
CA PHE A 19 5.84 -0.36 -6.37
C PHE A 19 7.22 0.31 -6.28
N GLY A 20 8.27 -0.48 -6.03
CA GLY A 20 9.65 -0.04 -5.89
C GLY A 20 10.33 0.17 -7.24
N GLN A 21 11.66 0.30 -7.22
CA GLN A 21 12.42 0.46 -8.45
C GLN A 21 12.30 -0.73 -9.40
N ASP A 22 12.28 -1.95 -8.85
CA ASP A 22 12.28 -3.22 -9.59
C ASP A 22 10.86 -3.77 -9.88
N CYS A 23 9.89 -2.87 -10.08
CA CYS A 23 8.51 -3.26 -10.42
C CYS A 23 8.40 -4.02 -11.76
N ASP A 24 9.41 -3.88 -12.63
CA ASP A 24 9.51 -4.56 -13.92
C ASP A 24 9.67 -6.07 -13.81
N ILE A 25 10.09 -6.57 -12.63
CA ILE A 25 10.14 -8.00 -12.31
C ILE A 25 8.75 -8.64 -12.37
N PHE A 26 7.71 -7.91 -11.97
CA PHE A 26 6.34 -8.41 -11.92
C PHE A 26 5.54 -8.06 -13.17
N ASP A 27 5.79 -6.88 -13.74
CA ASP A 27 5.16 -6.43 -14.99
C ASP A 27 6.15 -5.55 -15.76
N GLU A 28 6.51 -5.92 -17.00
CA GLU A 28 7.51 -5.20 -17.81
C GLU A 28 7.17 -3.70 -18.02
N ASN A 29 5.89 -3.32 -17.93
CA ASN A 29 5.45 -1.93 -18.07
C ASN A 29 5.22 -1.26 -16.70
N CYS A 30 5.51 -1.98 -15.61
CA CYS A 30 5.11 -1.66 -14.26
C CYS A 30 3.65 -1.24 -14.19
N ASP A 31 2.73 -1.93 -14.88
CA ASP A 31 1.32 -1.54 -14.86
C ASP A 31 0.77 -1.60 -13.43
N LEU A 32 0.25 -0.45 -12.98
CA LEU A 32 -0.23 -0.28 -11.62
C LEU A 32 -1.30 -1.31 -11.24
N ASN A 33 -2.20 -1.63 -12.17
CA ASN A 33 -3.29 -2.56 -11.89
C ASN A 33 -2.78 -3.98 -11.81
N THR A 34 -1.85 -4.37 -12.69
CA THR A 34 -1.17 -5.67 -12.62
C THR A 34 -0.45 -5.82 -11.28
N LEU A 35 0.39 -4.85 -10.91
CA LEU A 35 1.17 -4.89 -9.67
C LEU A 35 0.28 -5.02 -8.42
N LEU A 36 -0.76 -4.20 -8.33
CA LEU A 36 -1.69 -4.26 -7.20
C LEU A 36 -2.51 -5.55 -7.19
N ASN A 37 -3.00 -6.00 -8.35
CA ASN A 37 -3.76 -7.25 -8.44
C ASN A 37 -2.89 -8.46 -8.06
N GLU A 38 -1.62 -8.47 -8.46
CA GLU A 38 -0.70 -9.54 -8.09
C GLU A 38 -0.53 -9.61 -6.57
N TYR A 39 -0.29 -8.48 -5.92
CA TYR A 39 -0.24 -8.42 -4.46
C TYR A 39 -1.56 -8.89 -3.81
N LEU A 40 -2.71 -8.40 -4.27
CA LEU A 40 -4.02 -8.73 -3.69
C LEU A 40 -4.37 -10.22 -3.81
N THR A 41 -4.02 -10.83 -4.94
CA THR A 41 -4.36 -12.24 -5.23
C THR A 41 -3.41 -13.23 -4.57
N THR A 42 -2.15 -12.86 -4.36
CA THR A 42 -1.13 -13.72 -3.75
C THR A 42 -1.05 -13.58 -2.23
N SER A 43 -1.48 -12.45 -1.67
CA SER A 43 -1.44 -12.18 -0.23
C SER A 43 -2.49 -12.96 0.55
N SER A 44 -2.12 -13.39 1.76
CA SER A 44 -3.06 -13.99 2.71
C SER A 44 -4.05 -12.95 3.25
N GLU A 45 -5.23 -13.39 3.71
CA GLU A 45 -6.21 -12.51 4.39
C GLU A 45 -5.56 -11.73 5.54
N PHE A 46 -4.67 -12.36 6.30
CA PHE A 46 -3.94 -11.72 7.40
C PHE A 46 -3.09 -10.53 6.91
N CYS A 47 -2.33 -10.72 5.83
CA CYS A 47 -1.54 -9.65 5.20
C CYS A 47 -2.45 -8.51 4.74
N LEU A 48 -3.55 -8.82 4.04
CA LEU A 48 -4.50 -7.81 3.56
C LEU A 48 -5.12 -6.98 4.70
N ARG A 49 -5.42 -7.61 5.85
CA ARG A 49 -5.89 -6.92 7.05
C ARG A 49 -4.80 -6.05 7.70
N MET A 50 -3.56 -6.51 7.70
CA MET A 50 -2.41 -5.71 8.18
C MET A 50 -2.16 -4.50 7.29
N LEU A 51 -2.23 -4.67 5.96
CA LEU A 51 -2.14 -3.56 5.02
C LEU A 51 -3.28 -2.54 5.28
N LEU A 52 -4.52 -3.01 5.44
CA LEU A 52 -5.65 -2.13 5.76
C LEU A 52 -5.40 -1.35 7.06
N ALA A 53 -4.86 -2.00 8.09
CA ALA A 53 -4.50 -1.34 9.34
C ALA A 53 -3.42 -0.27 9.15
N ASN A 54 -2.39 -0.55 8.35
CA ASN A 54 -1.33 0.41 8.06
C ASN A 54 -1.84 1.62 7.27
N LEU A 55 -2.70 1.39 6.27
CA LEU A 55 -3.32 2.46 5.49
C LEU A 55 -4.20 3.37 6.37
N LEU A 56 -4.98 2.80 7.30
CA LEU A 56 -5.81 3.58 8.22
C LEU A 56 -4.98 4.35 9.27
N GLU A 57 -3.90 3.74 9.78
CA GLU A 57 -2.96 4.41 10.69
C GLU A 57 -2.25 5.59 9.99
N LEU A 58 -1.89 5.41 8.71
CA LEU A 58 -1.30 6.45 7.90
C LEU A 58 -2.30 7.57 7.57
N GLU A 59 -3.54 7.25 7.20
CA GLU A 59 -4.59 8.25 6.94
C GLU A 59 -4.93 9.12 8.14
N ALA A 60 -4.80 8.57 9.36
CA ALA A 60 -5.01 9.33 10.60
C ALA A 60 -3.94 10.41 10.83
N GLN A 61 -2.83 10.38 10.10
CA GLN A 61 -1.73 11.33 10.20
C GLN A 61 -1.96 12.55 9.28
N THR A 62 -1.73 13.75 9.81
CA THR A 62 -1.85 15.00 9.06
C THR A 62 -0.74 15.17 8.03
N ASP A 63 0.42 14.59 8.30
CA ASP A 63 1.68 14.62 7.56
C ASP A 63 1.92 13.33 6.75
N ARG A 64 0.89 12.50 6.56
CA ARG A 64 0.97 11.17 5.90
C ARG A 64 1.73 11.14 4.56
N ILE A 65 1.64 12.21 3.76
CA ILE A 65 2.34 12.28 2.46
C ILE A 65 3.83 12.47 2.66
N GLU A 66 4.22 13.31 3.61
CA GLU A 66 5.62 13.50 3.99
C GLU A 66 6.18 12.21 4.58
N VAL A 67 5.41 11.53 5.44
CA VAL A 67 5.77 10.21 6.00
C VAL A 67 6.03 9.18 4.90
N LEU A 68 5.13 9.06 3.91
CA LEU A 68 5.33 8.17 2.75
C LEU A 68 6.60 8.52 1.97
N GLN A 69 6.79 9.80 1.68
CA GLN A 69 7.93 10.27 0.88
C GLN A 69 9.26 10.05 1.59
N VAL A 70 9.34 10.35 2.89
CA VAL A 70 10.55 10.15 3.69
C VAL A 70 10.86 8.67 3.87
N ARG A 71 9.84 7.85 4.14
CA ARG A 71 10.02 6.41 4.41
C ARG A 71 10.44 5.63 3.17
N TYR A 72 9.92 6.00 2.00
CA TYR A 72 10.16 5.30 0.74
C TYR A 72 10.93 6.15 -0.27
N ASP A 73 11.75 7.08 0.22
CA ASP A 73 12.57 7.93 -0.64
C ASP A 73 13.44 7.07 -1.57
N GLY A 74 13.46 7.42 -2.85
CA GLY A 74 14.14 6.65 -3.89
C GLY A 74 13.41 5.39 -4.38
N GLU A 75 12.51 4.79 -3.59
CA GLU A 75 11.78 3.58 -4.00
C GLU A 75 10.40 3.90 -4.57
N PHE A 76 9.66 4.80 -3.91
CA PHE A 76 8.28 5.10 -4.27
C PHE A 76 8.17 6.38 -5.12
N ALA A 77 7.87 6.19 -6.40
CA ALA A 77 7.70 7.28 -7.36
C ALA A 77 6.31 7.22 -8.03
N PRO A 78 5.23 7.70 -7.36
CA PRO A 78 3.86 7.62 -7.88
C PRO A 78 3.65 8.32 -9.23
N GLN A 79 4.56 9.24 -9.59
CA GLN A 79 4.57 9.95 -10.86
C GLN A 79 4.79 9.00 -12.07
N ARG A 80 5.34 7.80 -11.86
CA ARG A 80 5.45 6.76 -12.89
C ARG A 80 4.08 6.33 -13.44
N TRP A 81 3.03 6.52 -12.66
CA TRP A 81 1.65 6.17 -13.01
C TRP A 81 0.74 7.40 -13.15
N ASP A 82 1.32 8.59 -13.36
CA ASP A 82 0.59 9.86 -13.44
C ASP A 82 -0.26 10.17 -12.17
N LEU A 83 0.15 9.65 -11.01
CA LEU A 83 -0.54 9.84 -9.74
C LEU A 83 0.25 10.74 -8.77
N THR A 84 -0.49 11.40 -7.89
CA THR A 84 0.10 11.95 -6.65
C THR A 84 0.18 10.84 -5.60
N ALA A 85 1.05 10.99 -4.60
CA ALA A 85 1.12 10.03 -3.48
C ALA A 85 -0.22 9.88 -2.76
N GLN A 86 -1.00 10.97 -2.65
CA GLN A 86 -2.36 10.90 -2.09
C GLN A 86 -3.30 10.08 -2.97
N ALA A 87 -3.30 10.34 -4.28
CA ALA A 87 -4.16 9.62 -5.22
C ALA A 87 -3.81 8.12 -5.25
N TRP A 88 -2.52 7.77 -5.15
CA TRP A 88 -2.07 6.39 -5.02
C TRP A 88 -2.60 5.75 -3.74
N LEU A 89 -2.50 6.43 -2.59
CA LEU A 89 -2.98 5.93 -1.31
C LEU A 89 -4.50 5.66 -1.34
N ASP A 90 -5.28 6.61 -1.84
CA ASP A 90 -6.73 6.50 -1.94
C ASP A 90 -7.14 5.31 -2.82
N MET A 91 -6.47 5.16 -3.96
CA MET A 91 -6.72 4.07 -4.91
C MET A 91 -6.33 2.70 -4.34
N VAL A 92 -5.16 2.56 -3.70
CA VAL A 92 -4.75 1.29 -3.08
C VAL A 92 -5.73 0.87 -2.00
N LYS A 93 -6.13 1.80 -1.13
CA LYS A 93 -7.12 1.52 -0.08
C LYS A 93 -8.47 1.13 -0.66
N GLN A 94 -8.95 1.85 -1.67
CA GLN A 94 -10.23 1.52 -2.30
C GLN A 94 -10.21 0.11 -2.91
N ARG A 95 -9.17 -0.21 -3.69
CA ARG A 95 -9.01 -1.52 -4.34
C ARG A 95 -8.86 -2.66 -3.34
N LEU A 96 -8.16 -2.43 -2.23
CA LEU A 96 -8.06 -3.38 -1.13
C LEU A 96 -9.43 -3.66 -0.50
N LEU A 97 -10.20 -2.61 -0.20
CA LEU A 97 -11.55 -2.76 0.37
C LEU A 97 -12.49 -3.50 -0.58
N GLU A 98 -12.50 -3.13 -1.86
CA GLU A 98 -13.30 -3.81 -2.89
C GLU A 98 -12.94 -5.29 -3.00
N TYR A 99 -11.64 -5.61 -3.01
CA TYR A 99 -11.16 -6.99 -3.07
C TYR A 99 -11.57 -7.79 -1.84
N MET A 100 -11.34 -7.26 -0.64
CA MET A 100 -11.70 -7.92 0.62
C MET A 100 -13.21 -8.15 0.73
N GLN A 101 -14.03 -7.19 0.28
CA GLN A 101 -15.48 -7.36 0.22
C GLN A 101 -15.90 -8.45 -0.76
N ALA A 102 -15.27 -8.50 -1.95
CA ALA A 102 -15.56 -9.51 -2.97
C ALA A 102 -15.18 -10.93 -2.52
N THR A 103 -14.12 -11.10 -1.73
CA THR A 103 -13.68 -12.39 -1.19
C THR A 103 -14.37 -12.80 0.11
N GLY A 104 -15.11 -11.88 0.74
CA GLY A 104 -15.75 -12.10 2.04
C GLY A 104 -14.79 -11.98 3.23
N TYR A 105 -13.60 -11.38 3.03
CA TYR A 105 -12.63 -11.12 4.10
C TYR A 105 -13.11 -9.99 5.01
N SER A 106 -12.81 -10.08 6.31
CA SER A 106 -13.24 -9.07 7.25
C SER A 106 -12.43 -7.77 7.10
N THR A 107 -13.13 -6.67 6.80
CA THR A 107 -12.58 -5.31 6.84
C THR A 107 -12.68 -4.68 8.23
N GLU A 108 -13.27 -5.38 9.21
CA GLU A 108 -13.32 -4.92 10.59
C GLU A 108 -11.97 -5.18 11.27
N LEU A 109 -11.31 -4.08 11.65
CA LEU A 109 -10.13 -4.13 12.49
C LEU A 109 -10.58 -4.05 13.94
N SER A 110 -10.60 -5.18 14.64
CA SER A 110 -10.75 -5.20 16.09
C SER A 110 -9.66 -4.31 16.68
N ARG A 111 -10.03 -3.34 17.53
CA ARG A 111 -9.05 -2.59 18.32
C ARG A 111 -8.30 -3.60 19.18
N ILE A 112 -7.06 -3.90 18.81
CA ILE A 112 -6.13 -4.69 19.63
C ILE A 112 -5.59 -3.79 20.73
#